data_AF-A0A2S2NWM3-F1
#
_entry.id   AF-A0A2S2NWM3-F1
#
_cell.length_a   1.000
_cell.length_b   1.000
_cell.length_c   1.000
_cell.angle_alpha   90.00
_cell.angle_beta   90.00
_cell.angle_gamma   90.00
#
_symmetry.space_group_name_H-M   'P 1'
#
loop_
_entity.id
_entity.type
_entity.pdbx_description
1 polymer ?
#
loop_
_entity_poly.entity_id
_entity_poly.type
_entity_poly.pdbx_seq_one_letter_code
_entity_poly.pdbx_strand_id
1 'polypeptide(L)'
;MSLIEENNQTIMPIMFPALYRISKEHWNQTIVALVYNVLKTFMEMNSQLFDELTANYKAERQKEKKKETEREELWKRLGQLEISHVRGKPSTPSLISVDNNNKTSSNNSLDSVQTAVTTAAPIAAAPIAASPIAAQQQ
;
A
#
# COMPACT_ATOMS: atom_id res chain seq x y z
N MET A 1 19.08 25.51 -22.05
CA MET A 1 18.27 24.31 -21.75
C MET A 1 17.08 24.25 -22.72
N SER A 2 17.31 24.24 -24.05
CA SER A 2 16.22 24.40 -25.04
C SER A 2 15.27 23.20 -25.09
N LEU A 3 15.82 21.97 -25.12
CA LEU A 3 15.01 20.75 -25.27
C LEU A 3 14.07 20.48 -24.08
N ILE A 4 14.48 20.83 -22.86
CA ILE A 4 13.64 20.65 -21.66
C ILE A 4 12.51 21.68 -21.66
N GLU A 5 12.78 22.89 -22.15
CA GLU A 5 11.76 23.94 -22.29
C GLU A 5 10.73 23.56 -23.37
N GLU A 6 11.17 23.04 -24.51
CA GLU A 6 10.29 22.56 -25.60
C GLU A 6 9.41 21.37 -25.19
N ASN A 7 9.90 20.51 -24.29
CA ASN A 7 9.22 19.28 -23.85
C ASN A 7 8.71 19.34 -22.40
N ASN A 8 8.58 20.55 -21.84
CA ASN A 8 8.29 20.73 -20.41
C ASN A 8 6.98 20.07 -19.97
N GLN A 9 5.97 20.03 -20.86
CA GLN A 9 4.66 19.44 -20.58
C GLN A 9 4.70 17.93 -20.36
N THR A 10 5.72 17.25 -20.87
CA THR A 10 5.88 15.79 -20.72
C THR A 10 6.89 15.46 -19.62
N ILE A 11 8.01 16.17 -19.58
CA ILE A 11 9.11 15.87 -18.66
C ILE A 11 8.76 16.30 -17.22
N MET A 12 8.16 17.49 -17.06
CA MET A 12 7.91 18.07 -15.74
C MET A 12 6.95 17.20 -14.92
N PRO A 13 5.80 16.71 -15.44
CA PRO A 13 4.90 15.85 -14.67
C PRO A 13 5.53 14.54 -14.19
N ILE A 14 6.50 13.98 -14.93
CA ILE A 14 7.18 12.73 -14.57
C ILE A 14 8.20 12.97 -13.45
N MET A 15 8.98 14.04 -13.55
CA MET A 15 10.06 14.33 -12.61
C MET A 15 9.58 15.03 -11.33
N PHE A 16 8.55 15.87 -11.45
CA PHE A 16 8.09 16.76 -10.39
C PHE A 16 7.74 16.02 -9.08
N PRO A 17 6.97 14.91 -9.07
CA PRO A 17 6.59 14.25 -7.82
C PRO A 17 7.79 13.78 -6.99
N ALA A 18 8.84 13.26 -7.65
CA ALA A 18 10.05 12.79 -6.99
C ALA A 18 10.85 13.97 -6.43
N LEU A 19 11.08 15.01 -7.24
CA LEU A 19 11.82 16.20 -6.84
C LEU A 19 11.12 16.94 -5.69
N TYR A 20 9.81 17.13 -5.79
CA TYR A 20 9.02 17.84 -4.78
C TYR A 20 8.93 17.10 -3.44
N ARG A 21 9.04 15.76 -3.46
CA ARG A 21 9.19 14.95 -2.24
C ARG A 21 10.57 15.15 -1.61
N ILE A 22 11.63 15.03 -2.41
CA ILE A 22 13.01 15.19 -1.95
C ILE A 22 13.21 16.58 -1.35
N SER A 23 12.66 17.64 -1.95
CA SER A 23 12.80 19.00 -1.44
C SER A 23 12.19 19.23 -0.05
N LYS A 24 11.30 18.34 0.42
CA LYS A 24 10.61 18.47 1.72
C LYS A 24 11.11 17.51 2.79
N GLU A 25 11.48 16.30 2.41
CA GLU A 25 11.69 15.18 3.35
C GLU A 25 13.15 14.70 3.36
N HIS A 26 14.02 15.23 2.49
CA HIS A 26 15.40 14.77 2.41
C HIS A 26 16.25 15.31 3.56
N TRP A 27 17.03 14.44 4.20
CA TRP A 27 17.84 14.74 5.38
C TRP A 27 19.08 15.60 5.08
N ASN A 28 19.68 15.45 3.89
CA ASN A 28 20.84 16.23 3.48
C ASN A 28 20.43 17.57 2.87
N GLN A 29 20.80 18.66 3.51
CA GLN A 29 20.42 20.01 3.11
C GLN A 29 21.05 20.46 1.78
N THR A 30 22.22 19.94 1.41
CA THR A 30 22.85 20.22 0.12
C THR A 30 22.02 19.64 -1.02
N ILE A 31 21.52 18.41 -0.85
CA ILE A 31 20.64 17.77 -1.85
C ILE A 31 19.34 18.55 -1.98
N VAL A 32 18.76 18.96 -0.85
CA VAL A 32 17.57 19.83 -0.81
C VAL A 32 17.81 21.12 -1.61
N ALA A 33 18.94 21.81 -1.41
CA ALA A 33 19.29 23.03 -2.14
C ALA A 33 19.46 22.81 -3.64
N LEU A 34 20.11 21.70 -4.06
CA LEU A 34 20.25 21.35 -5.48
C LEU A 34 18.88 21.11 -6.14
N VAL A 35 17.98 20.41 -5.46
CA VAL A 35 16.63 20.16 -5.96
C VAL A 35 15.82 21.45 -6.03
N TYR A 36 15.94 22.35 -5.06
CA TYR A 36 15.28 23.65 -5.12
C TYR A 36 15.73 24.49 -6.31
N ASN A 37 17.01 24.42 -6.70
CA ASN A 37 17.48 25.08 -7.92
C ASN A 37 16.76 24.54 -9.17
N VAL A 38 16.60 23.22 -9.28
CA VAL A 38 15.89 22.60 -10.40
C VAL A 38 14.40 22.96 -10.39
N LEU A 39 13.75 22.89 -9.23
CA LEU A 39 12.35 23.29 -9.08
C LEU A 39 12.13 24.76 -9.44
N LYS A 40 13.10 25.63 -9.10
CA LYS A 40 13.06 27.05 -9.49
C LYS A 40 13.13 27.20 -11.02
N THR A 41 14.04 26.49 -11.68
CA THR A 41 14.09 26.48 -13.15
C THR A 41 12.79 25.96 -13.78
N PHE A 42 12.15 24.95 -13.17
CA PHE A 42 10.84 24.47 -13.63
C PHE A 42 9.76 25.55 -13.53
N MET A 43 9.77 26.33 -12.46
CA MET A 43 8.87 27.47 -12.27
C MET A 43 9.15 28.60 -13.28
N GLU A 44 10.41 28.89 -13.59
CA GLU A 44 10.82 29.90 -14.58
C GLU A 44 10.41 29.51 -16.02
N MET A 45 10.40 28.21 -16.34
CA MET A 45 9.99 27.72 -17.67
C MET A 45 8.47 27.74 -17.88
N ASN A 46 7.70 27.26 -16.90
CA ASN A 46 6.24 27.20 -17.01
C ASN A 46 5.58 27.23 -15.63
N SER A 47 5.28 28.45 -15.15
CA SER A 47 4.69 28.66 -13.82
C SER A 47 3.28 28.07 -13.68
N GLN A 48 2.46 28.12 -14.73
CA GLN A 48 1.10 27.57 -14.70
C GLN A 48 1.10 26.05 -14.51
N LEU A 49 1.94 25.34 -15.29
CA LEU A 49 2.08 23.89 -15.16
C LEU A 49 2.66 23.50 -13.80
N PHE A 50 3.62 24.29 -13.29
CA PHE A 50 4.20 24.06 -11.96
C PHE A 50 3.14 24.13 -10.85
N ASP A 51 2.24 25.11 -10.91
CA ASP A 51 1.15 25.27 -9.94
C ASP A 51 0.15 24.12 -10.03
N GLU A 52 -0.21 23.69 -11.24
CA GLU A 52 -1.07 22.52 -11.47
C GLU A 52 -0.45 21.24 -10.89
N LEU A 53 0.83 20.99 -11.16
CA LEU A 53 1.56 19.84 -10.63
C LEU A 53 1.65 19.87 -9.11
N THR A 54 1.85 21.06 -8.53
CA THR A 54 1.84 21.25 -7.07
C THR A 54 0.47 20.92 -6.47
N ALA A 55 -0.61 21.37 -7.09
CA ALA A 55 -1.97 21.08 -6.65
C ALA A 55 -2.27 19.58 -6.76
N ASN A 56 -1.93 18.95 -7.89
CA ASN A 56 -2.14 17.54 -8.12
C ASN A 56 -1.34 16.67 -7.12
N TYR A 57 -0.07 17.02 -6.85
CA TYR A 57 0.73 16.34 -5.84
C TYR A 57 0.08 16.38 -4.45
N LYS A 58 -0.42 17.55 -4.03
CA LYS A 58 -1.11 17.70 -2.73
C LYS A 58 -2.40 16.87 -2.69
N ALA A 59 -3.18 16.86 -3.77
CA ALA A 59 -4.40 16.09 -3.87
C ALA A 59 -4.14 14.58 -3.79
N GLU A 60 -3.15 14.07 -4.53
CA GLU A 60 -2.81 12.64 -4.48
C GLU A 60 -2.28 12.24 -3.09
N ARG A 61 -1.48 13.09 -2.42
CA ARG A 61 -1.06 12.85 -1.03
C ARG A 61 -2.23 12.78 -0.05
N GLN A 62 -3.24 13.62 -0.20
CA GLN A 62 -4.44 13.56 0.63
C GLN A 62 -5.25 12.29 0.37
N LYS A 63 -5.37 11.89 -0.90
CA LYS A 63 -6.06 10.67 -1.30
C LYS A 63 -5.36 9.40 -0.80
N GLU A 64 -4.03 9.34 -0.87
CA GLU A 64 -3.23 8.27 -0.25
C GLU A 64 -3.50 8.17 1.25
N LYS A 65 -3.45 9.29 1.97
CA LYS A 65 -3.74 9.33 3.41
C LYS A 65 -5.16 8.87 3.73
N LYS A 66 -6.15 9.27 2.92
CA LYS A 66 -7.55 8.86 3.10
C LYS A 66 -7.73 7.35 2.92
N LYS A 67 -7.10 6.75 1.90
CA LYS A 67 -7.12 5.30 1.69
C LYS A 67 -6.52 4.55 2.90
N GLU A 68 -5.45 5.09 3.47
CA GLU A 68 -4.83 4.52 4.66
C GLU A 68 -5.77 4.56 5.87
N THR A 69 -6.45 5.69 6.11
CA THR A 69 -7.42 5.79 7.21
C THR A 69 -8.63 4.88 7.03
N GLU A 70 -9.15 4.74 5.80
CA GLU A 70 -10.25 3.81 5.50
C GLU A 70 -9.85 2.36 5.76
N ARG A 71 -8.60 2.01 5.40
CA ARG A 71 -8.02 0.70 5.69
C ARG A 71 -7.97 0.45 7.20
N GLU A 72 -7.46 1.40 7.99
CA GLU A 72 -7.39 1.30 9.45
C GLU A 72 -8.77 1.16 10.09
N GLU A 73 -9.78 1.89 9.61
CA GLU A 73 -11.15 1.79 10.11
C GLU A 73 -11.76 0.41 9.84
N LEU A 74 -11.53 -0.15 8.65
CA LEU A 74 -11.98 -1.50 8.31
C LEU A 74 -11.33 -2.56 9.22
N TRP A 75 -10.02 -2.47 9.44
CA TRP A 75 -9.30 -3.37 10.37
C TRP A 75 -9.81 -3.23 11.80
N LYS A 76 -10.10 -2.01 12.25
CA LYS A 76 -10.64 -1.77 13.59
C LYS A 76 -12.04 -2.36 13.77
N ARG A 77 -12.91 -2.25 12.76
CA ARG A 77 -14.24 -2.88 12.78
C ARG A 77 -14.15 -4.40 12.79
N LEU A 78 -13.21 -4.98 12.04
CA LEU A 78 -12.98 -6.42 12.04
C LEU A 78 -12.56 -6.93 13.43
N GLY A 79 -11.62 -6.26 14.09
CA GLY A 79 -11.20 -6.63 15.45
C GLY A 79 -12.33 -6.53 16.48
N GLN A 80 -13.22 -5.55 16.37
CA GLN A 80 -14.40 -5.45 17.24
C GLN A 80 -15.37 -6.61 17.05
N LEU A 81 -15.60 -7.03 15.80
CA LEU A 81 -16.44 -8.19 15.48
C LEU A 81 -15.85 -9.49 16.01
N GLU A 82 -14.54 -9.71 15.86
CA GLU A 82 -13.85 -10.87 16.42
C GLU A 82 -13.98 -10.95 17.94
N ILE A 83 -13.72 -9.84 18.64
CA ILE A 83 -13.85 -9.76 20.12
C ILE A 83 -15.28 -10.04 20.56
N SER A 84 -16.28 -9.56 19.80
CA SER A 84 -17.69 -9.82 20.10
C SER A 84 -18.08 -11.29 19.91
N HIS A 85 -17.54 -11.97 18.89
CA HIS A 85 -17.77 -13.39 18.65
C HIS A 85 -17.12 -14.25 19.74
N VAL A 86 -15.90 -13.91 20.18
CA VAL A 86 -15.20 -14.60 21.27
C VAL A 86 -15.89 -14.38 22.63
N ARG A 87 -16.51 -13.21 22.85
CA ARG A 87 -17.22 -12.90 24.10
C ARG A 87 -18.65 -13.49 24.16
N GLY A 88 -19.18 -13.96 23.03
CA GLY A 88 -20.50 -14.57 22.88
C GLY A 88 -20.49 -16.10 22.74
N LYS A 89 -20.01 -16.82 23.77
CA LYS A 89 -20.05 -18.30 23.97
C LYS A 89 -19.14 -19.17 23.06
N PRO A 90 -18.43 -20.18 23.64
CA PRO A 90 -17.93 -21.32 22.89
C PRO A 90 -19.12 -22.24 22.59
N SER A 91 -19.75 -22.06 21.43
CA SER A 91 -20.69 -23.06 20.90
C SER A 91 -19.86 -24.13 20.22
N THR A 92 -19.66 -25.25 20.93
CA THR A 92 -19.10 -26.48 20.39
C THR A 92 -19.70 -26.80 19.02
N PRO A 93 -18.89 -27.08 17.98
CA PRO A 93 -19.45 -27.59 16.73
C PRO A 93 -20.01 -28.98 17.01
N SER A 94 -21.33 -29.11 16.99
CA SER A 94 -22.01 -30.41 16.97
C SER A 94 -21.48 -31.21 15.78
N LEU A 95 -20.89 -32.35 16.08
CA LEU A 95 -20.46 -33.35 15.10
C LEU A 95 -21.64 -33.68 14.18
N ILE A 96 -21.42 -33.55 12.88
CA ILE A 96 -22.33 -34.05 11.85
C ILE A 96 -22.41 -35.57 11.99
N SER A 97 -23.59 -36.10 12.33
CA SER A 97 -23.88 -37.54 12.20
C SER A 97 -23.95 -37.87 10.72
N VAL A 98 -23.02 -38.71 10.25
CA VAL A 98 -23.01 -39.26 8.90
C VAL A 98 -24.00 -40.43 8.86
N ASP A 99 -25.21 -40.18 8.37
CA ASP A 99 -26.13 -41.25 7.98
C ASP A 99 -25.85 -41.63 6.52
N ASN A 100 -25.12 -42.74 6.37
CA ASN A 100 -24.81 -43.38 5.11
C ASN A 100 -26.02 -44.19 4.63
N ASN A 101 -26.64 -43.83 3.50
CA ASN A 101 -27.49 -44.74 2.74
C ASN A 101 -27.29 -44.58 1.24
N ASN A 102 -26.45 -45.48 0.72
CA ASN A 102 -26.18 -45.70 -0.70
C ASN A 102 -27.41 -46.33 -1.37
N LYS A 103 -27.98 -45.65 -2.37
CA LYS A 103 -28.76 -46.31 -3.42
C LYS A 103 -28.25 -45.86 -4.79
N THR A 104 -27.48 -46.76 -5.37
CA THR A 104 -26.97 -46.80 -6.73
C THR A 104 -28.06 -46.60 -7.78
N SER A 105 -27.81 -45.76 -8.79
CA SER A 105 -27.94 -46.10 -10.21
C SER A 105 -27.50 -44.94 -11.12
N SER A 106 -26.35 -45.16 -11.77
CA SER A 106 -25.97 -44.84 -13.16
C SER A 106 -26.37 -43.50 -13.78
N ASN A 107 -25.36 -42.72 -14.22
CA ASN A 107 -25.05 -42.56 -15.65
C ASN A 107 -23.73 -41.81 -15.88
N ASN A 108 -23.05 -42.23 -16.96
CA ASN A 108 -21.70 -41.87 -17.43
C ASN A 108 -21.47 -40.36 -17.67
N SER A 109 -20.24 -39.88 -17.45
CA SER A 109 -19.30 -39.53 -18.53
C SER A 109 -18.02 -38.85 -18.02
N LEU A 110 -16.96 -39.10 -18.79
CA LEU A 110 -15.62 -38.55 -18.70
C LEU A 110 -15.61 -37.00 -18.60
N ASP A 111 -14.75 -36.42 -17.76
CA ASP A 111 -13.50 -35.84 -18.25
C ASP A 111 -12.56 -35.45 -17.10
N SER A 112 -11.28 -35.63 -17.35
CA SER A 112 -10.17 -35.51 -16.41
C SER A 112 -9.41 -34.21 -16.65
N VAL A 113 -9.38 -33.30 -15.68
CA VAL A 113 -8.26 -32.34 -15.55
C VAL A 113 -7.94 -32.10 -14.08
N GLN A 114 -6.75 -32.57 -13.72
CA GLN A 114 -6.05 -32.35 -12.47
C GLN A 114 -5.38 -30.97 -12.49
N THR A 115 -5.65 -30.10 -11.51
CA THR A 115 -4.72 -29.02 -11.15
C THR A 115 -4.68 -28.82 -9.64
N ALA A 116 -3.47 -28.90 -9.11
CA ALA A 116 -3.12 -29.06 -7.72
C ALA A 116 -3.44 -27.84 -6.84
N VAL A 117 -3.93 -28.12 -5.63
CA VAL A 117 -3.88 -27.23 -4.47
C VAL A 117 -2.51 -27.39 -3.83
N THR A 118 -1.66 -26.36 -3.93
CA THR A 118 -0.51 -26.19 -3.04
C THR A 118 -0.88 -25.16 -1.99
N THR A 119 -1.07 -25.64 -0.77
CA THR A 119 -1.20 -24.88 0.47
C THR A 119 0.10 -24.10 0.74
N ALA A 120 0.05 -22.78 0.65
CA ALA A 120 1.10 -21.90 1.16
C ALA A 120 0.61 -21.26 2.48
N ALA A 121 1.29 -21.61 3.58
CA ALA A 121 1.04 -21.09 4.91
C ALA A 121 1.26 -19.57 5.02
N PRO A 122 0.55 -18.84 5.89
CA PRO A 122 0.78 -17.41 6.09
C PRO A 122 2.05 -17.18 6.90
N ILE A 123 2.95 -16.40 6.34
CA ILE A 123 4.20 -15.95 6.98
C ILE A 123 3.81 -14.91 8.05
N ALA A 124 3.95 -15.27 9.32
CA ALA A 124 3.76 -14.36 10.45
C ALA A 124 4.82 -13.26 10.42
N ALA A 125 4.39 -12.03 10.15
CA ALA A 125 5.21 -10.83 10.29
C ALA A 125 5.40 -10.51 11.78
N ALA A 126 6.61 -10.77 12.30
CA ALA A 126 7.01 -10.35 13.64
C ALA A 126 7.28 -8.82 13.68
N PRO A 127 6.91 -8.13 14.77
CA PRO A 127 7.10 -6.69 14.89
C PRO A 127 8.56 -6.32 15.20
N ILE A 128 9.00 -5.23 14.59
CA ILE A 128 10.33 -4.63 14.70
C ILE A 128 10.48 -4.07 16.12
N ALA A 129 11.24 -4.76 16.97
CA ALA A 129 11.61 -4.25 18.28
C ALA A 129 12.70 -3.19 18.12
N ALA A 130 12.31 -1.92 18.26
CA ALA A 130 13.24 -0.85 18.57
C ALA A 130 13.86 -1.11 19.96
N SER A 131 15.17 -0.94 20.08
CA SER A 131 15.84 -0.85 21.37
C SER A 131 16.92 0.22 21.33
N PRO A 132 17.22 0.84 22.50
CA PRO A 132 17.59 2.24 22.59
C PRO A 132 19.10 2.47 22.63
N ILE A 133 19.44 3.75 22.44
CA ILE A 133 20.69 4.44 22.72
C ILE A 133 21.46 3.81 23.89
N ALA A 134 22.70 3.39 23.62
CA ALA A 134 23.75 3.19 24.61
C ALA A 134 24.99 3.98 24.17
N ALA A 135 25.35 4.95 24.99
CA ALA A 135 26.62 5.64 24.94
C ALA A 135 27.76 4.67 25.26
N GLN A 136 28.88 4.72 24.54
CA GLN A 136 30.20 4.42 25.10
C GLN A 136 31.33 5.00 24.22
N GLN A 137 32.08 5.90 24.87
CA GLN A 137 33.48 6.34 24.70
C GLN A 137 34.35 5.65 23.63
N GLN A 138 35.06 6.46 22.81
CA GLN A 138 36.45 6.90 23.05
C GLN A 138 36.73 8.18 22.27
#